data_AF-A0A832W059-F1
#
_entry.id   AF-A0A832W059-F1
#
_cell.length_a   1.000
_cell.length_b   1.000
_cell.length_c   1.000
_cell.angle_alpha   90.00
_cell.angle_beta   90.00
_cell.angle_gamma   90.00
#
_symmetry.space_group_name_H-M   'P 1'
#
loop_
_entity.id
_entity.type
_entity.pdbx_description
1 polymer ?
#
loop_
_entity_poly.entity_id
_entity_poly.type
_entity_poly.pdbx_seq_one_letter_code
_entity_poly.pdbx_strand_id
1 'polypeptide(L)'
;TTELISVAVERQIDTIVFAPETGALNQSFRVFIQTTRDGLNIGNDPTKLLGNSMIHLPDGSSLSLKNSFKTLYAGVYYFDFTPRQEGTHVFQISVFNEGVSSKGFAATHVLSQNLGGINKEIIKLNSILGETSNQLDVLKSEIAGFDSTLLQASEKIDKSTGTISTSVQSISEASSQLNSLLFPIIASIGIIVALQITIIARRR
;
A
#
# COMPACT_ATOMS: atom_id res chain seq x y z
N THR A 1 6.13 41.40 78.00
CA THR A 1 5.07 40.70 77.26
C THR A 1 5.53 40.57 75.83
N THR A 2 5.64 39.35 75.31
CA THR A 2 6.08 39.10 73.93
C THR A 2 4.85 39.20 73.02
N GLU A 3 4.84 40.16 72.09
CA GLU A 3 3.80 40.23 71.07
C GLU A 3 3.97 39.10 70.06
N LEU A 4 2.89 38.35 69.82
CA LEU A 4 2.84 37.35 68.77
C LEU A 4 2.53 38.06 67.44
N ILE A 5 3.49 38.04 66.52
CA ILE A 5 3.31 38.52 65.16
C ILE A 5 2.71 37.37 64.34
N SER A 6 1.51 37.58 63.79
CA SER A 6 0.89 36.67 62.84
C SER A 6 1.51 36.90 61.45
N VAL A 7 2.24 35.93 60.93
CA VAL A 7 2.76 35.93 59.56
C VAL A 7 1.87 35.00 58.74
N ALA A 8 1.24 35.52 57.69
CA ALA A 8 0.49 34.71 56.74
C ALA A 8 1.48 33.86 55.93
N VAL A 9 1.36 32.53 56.02
CA VAL A 9 2.12 31.59 55.18
C VAL A 9 1.25 31.24 53.99
N GLU A 10 1.64 31.68 52.80
CA GLU A 10 1.03 31.26 51.54
C GLU A 10 1.52 29.85 51.19
N ARG A 11 0.59 28.90 51.06
CA ARG A 11 0.89 27.52 50.67
C ARG A 11 0.47 27.34 49.22
N GLN A 12 1.44 27.10 48.33
CA GLN A 12 1.18 26.88 46.91
C GLN A 12 1.32 25.40 46.56
N ILE A 13 0.43 24.90 45.70
CA ILE A 13 0.58 23.59 45.08
C ILE A 13 0.97 23.81 43.63
N ASP A 14 2.03 23.15 43.20
CA ASP A 14 2.43 23.09 41.79
C ASP A 14 2.00 21.75 41.20
N THR A 15 1.35 21.82 40.05
CA THR A 15 0.87 20.65 39.31
C THR A 15 1.48 20.67 37.92
N ILE A 16 2.31 19.68 37.61
CA ILE A 16 2.92 19.53 36.29
C ILE A 16 2.31 18.30 35.62
N VAL A 17 1.89 18.47 34.37
CA VAL A 17 1.27 17.41 33.57
C VAL A 17 2.13 17.17 32.35
N PHE A 18 2.57 15.93 32.17
CA PHE A 18 3.34 15.49 31.03
C PHE A 18 2.50 14.52 30.20
N ALA A 19 2.14 14.94 29.00
CA ALA A 19 1.52 14.09 28.00
C ALA A 19 2.40 14.09 26.74
N PRO A 20 2.39 13.02 25.92
CA PRO A 20 3.00 13.05 24.60
C PRO A 20 2.40 14.19 23.77
N GLU A 21 3.21 14.89 22.99
CA GLU A 21 2.71 15.95 22.10
C GLU A 21 1.76 15.39 21.02
N THR A 22 2.10 14.19 20.52
CA THR A 22 1.32 13.48 19.49
C THR A 22 0.92 12.08 19.94
N GLY A 23 -0.29 11.67 19.60
CA GLY A 23 -0.80 10.31 19.78
C GLY A 23 -1.40 9.76 18.48
N ALA A 24 -1.80 8.49 18.49
CA ALA A 24 -2.51 7.88 17.38
C ALA A 24 -3.81 7.23 17.83
N LEU A 25 -4.79 7.23 16.93
CA LEU A 25 -6.10 6.64 17.15
C LEU A 25 -5.96 5.18 17.61
N ASN A 26 -6.72 4.80 18.63
CA ASN A 26 -6.73 3.45 19.21
C ASN A 26 -5.39 2.99 19.79
N GLN A 27 -4.40 3.87 19.95
CA GLN A 27 -3.14 3.55 20.60
C GLN A 27 -3.07 4.20 21.97
N SER A 28 -2.96 3.37 23.00
CA SER A 28 -2.81 3.85 24.37
C SER A 28 -1.48 4.60 24.56
N PHE A 29 -1.54 5.72 25.25
CA PHE A 29 -0.38 6.44 25.74
C PHE A 29 -0.57 6.86 27.20
N ARG A 30 0.54 7.13 27.87
CA ARG A 30 0.55 7.46 29.29
C ARG A 30 0.69 8.95 29.51
N VAL A 31 -0.12 9.48 30.43
CA VAL A 31 0.00 10.85 30.94
C VAL A 31 0.53 10.77 32.37
N PHE A 32 1.56 11.54 32.66
CA PHE A 32 2.16 11.65 33.99
C PHE A 32 1.78 12.97 34.65
N ILE A 33 1.62 12.91 35.97
CA ILE A 33 1.24 14.04 36.80
C ILE A 33 2.21 14.09 37.96
N GLN A 34 2.81 15.25 38.20
CA GLN A 34 3.60 15.52 39.39
C GLN A 34 2.92 16.62 40.21
N THR A 35 2.81 16.38 41.51
CA THR A 35 2.22 17.32 42.46
C THR A 35 3.20 17.62 43.60
N THR A 36 3.59 18.88 43.72
CA THR A 36 4.50 19.36 44.77
C THR A 36 3.87 20.50 45.56
N ARG A 37 4.24 20.62 46.83
CA ARG A 37 3.98 21.79 47.68
C ARG A 37 5.30 22.21 48.28
N ASP A 38 5.66 23.48 48.11
CA ASP A 38 6.90 24.06 48.63
C ASP A 38 8.15 23.24 48.24
N GLY A 39 8.15 22.66 47.03
CA GLY A 39 9.22 21.81 46.51
C GLY A 39 9.23 20.36 46.98
N LEU A 40 8.31 19.94 47.86
CA LEU A 40 8.16 18.56 48.32
C LEU A 40 6.99 17.88 47.63
N ASN A 41 7.17 16.61 47.24
CA ASN A 41 6.09 15.80 46.68
C ASN A 41 4.93 15.68 47.69
N ILE A 42 3.76 16.15 47.29
CA ILE A 42 2.53 15.96 48.06
C ILE A 42 1.75 14.80 47.47
N GLY A 43 1.31 13.88 48.30
CA GLY A 43 0.49 12.81 47.77
C GLY A 43 0.15 11.70 48.74
N ASN A 44 -1.15 11.48 48.87
CA ASN A 44 -1.76 10.25 49.39
C ASN A 44 -2.67 9.67 48.28
N ASP A 45 -3.85 9.14 48.65
CA ASP A 45 -4.85 8.57 47.75
C ASP A 45 -5.18 9.48 46.54
N PRO A 46 -4.84 9.07 45.31
CA PRO A 46 -5.06 9.87 44.10
C PRO A 46 -6.54 10.16 43.84
N THR A 47 -7.45 9.32 44.34
CA THR A 47 -8.89 9.50 44.16
C THR A 47 -9.39 10.78 44.81
N LYS A 48 -8.83 11.13 45.98
CA LYS A 48 -9.17 12.35 46.71
C LYS A 48 -8.43 13.55 46.17
N LEU A 49 -7.15 13.37 45.85
CA LEU A 49 -6.27 14.44 45.41
C LEU A 49 -6.62 14.95 44.00
N LEU A 50 -6.90 14.03 43.07
CA LEU A 50 -7.04 14.29 41.63
C LEU A 50 -8.47 14.08 41.09
N GLY A 51 -9.43 13.82 41.98
CA GLY A 51 -10.78 13.36 41.62
C GLY A 51 -11.60 14.30 40.72
N ASN A 52 -11.22 15.58 40.63
CA ASN A 52 -11.86 16.60 39.81
C ASN A 52 -11.14 16.82 38.46
N SER A 53 -10.28 15.89 38.05
CA SER A 53 -9.57 15.96 36.78
C SER A 53 -10.45 15.47 35.62
N MET A 54 -10.25 16.06 34.44
CA MET A 54 -11.05 15.80 33.25
C MET A 54 -10.18 15.76 31.99
N ILE A 55 -10.67 15.06 30.97
CA ILE A 55 -10.18 15.16 29.60
C ILE A 55 -11.22 15.93 28.80
N HIS A 56 -10.81 16.97 28.08
CA HIS A 56 -11.64 17.61 27.06
C HIS A 56 -11.33 16.96 25.71
N LEU A 57 -12.38 16.42 25.09
CA LEU A 57 -12.31 15.73 23.81
C LEU A 57 -12.44 16.72 22.63
N PRO A 58 -11.95 16.34 21.44
CA PRO A 58 -12.03 17.19 20.24
C PRO A 58 -13.45 17.56 19.83
N ASP A 59 -14.44 16.72 20.14
CA ASP A 59 -15.86 16.96 19.85
C ASP A 59 -16.54 17.94 20.82
N GLY A 60 -15.79 18.48 21.78
CA GLY A 60 -16.29 19.40 22.80
C GLY A 60 -16.88 18.71 24.03
N SER A 61 -16.95 17.39 24.06
CA SER A 61 -17.36 16.64 25.25
C SER A 61 -16.21 16.50 26.26
N SER A 62 -16.53 16.11 27.50
CA SER A 62 -15.53 15.89 28.55
C SER A 62 -15.69 14.53 29.21
N LEU A 63 -14.57 13.90 29.54
CA LEU A 63 -14.52 12.64 30.30
C LEU A 63 -13.93 12.89 31.69
N SER A 64 -14.57 12.35 32.72
CA SER A 64 -14.01 12.39 34.08
C SER A 64 -12.88 11.39 34.22
N LEU A 65 -11.77 11.81 34.85
CA LEU A 65 -10.64 10.95 35.22
C LEU A 65 -10.76 10.40 36.65
N LYS A 66 -11.93 10.53 37.28
CA LYS A 66 -12.16 10.04 38.64
C LYS A 66 -11.86 8.54 38.70
N ASN A 67 -11.00 8.15 39.63
CA ASN A 67 -10.53 6.77 39.83
C ASN A 67 -9.65 6.19 38.70
N SER A 68 -9.22 6.98 37.71
CA SER A 68 -8.35 6.49 36.62
C SER A 68 -6.86 6.51 36.96
N PHE A 69 -6.49 7.27 37.99
CA PHE A 69 -5.10 7.51 38.37
C PHE A 69 -4.50 6.34 39.13
N LYS A 70 -3.26 6.02 38.79
CA LYS A 70 -2.38 5.10 39.50
C LYS A 70 -1.20 5.87 40.09
N THR A 71 -0.75 5.45 41.27
CA THR A 71 0.44 6.04 41.91
C THR A 71 1.69 5.35 41.39
N LEU A 72 2.65 6.11 40.86
CA LEU A 72 3.97 5.61 40.52
C LEU A 72 4.89 5.67 41.75
N TYR A 73 4.95 6.83 42.40
CA TYR A 73 5.53 7.06 43.72
C TYR A 73 4.87 8.28 44.36
N ALA A 74 5.20 8.59 45.61
CA ALA A 74 4.57 9.70 46.33
C ALA A 74 4.68 11.02 45.53
N GLY A 75 3.54 11.65 45.25
CA GLY A 75 3.41 12.87 44.46
C GLY A 75 3.59 12.72 42.95
N VAL A 76 3.73 11.49 42.44
CA VAL A 76 3.75 11.22 41.00
C VAL A 76 2.74 10.14 40.63
N TYR A 77 1.85 10.51 39.73
CA TYR A 77 0.71 9.72 39.30
C TYR A 77 0.68 9.56 37.79
N TYR A 78 -0.06 8.57 37.31
CA TYR A 78 -0.26 8.38 35.88
C TYR A 78 -1.61 7.75 35.57
N PHE A 79 -2.06 7.92 34.34
CA PHE A 79 -3.12 7.11 33.75
C PHE A 79 -2.80 6.82 32.29
N ASP A 80 -3.36 5.74 31.77
CA ASP A 80 -3.23 5.35 30.37
C ASP A 80 -4.50 5.78 29.63
N PHE A 81 -4.36 6.52 28.53
CA PHE A 81 -5.46 7.01 27.71
C PHE A 81 -5.38 6.45 26.30
N THR A 82 -6.49 5.89 25.81
CA THR A 82 -6.62 5.38 24.44
C THR A 82 -7.62 6.25 23.69
N PRO A 83 -7.17 7.13 22.77
CA PRO A 83 -8.06 8.02 22.05
C PRO A 83 -8.89 7.26 21.02
N ARG A 84 -10.15 7.68 20.87
CA ARG A 84 -11.12 7.13 19.92
C ARG A 84 -11.53 8.12 18.83
N GLN A 85 -10.99 9.33 18.88
CA GLN A 85 -11.24 10.42 17.94
C GLN A 85 -9.91 11.07 17.54
N GLU A 86 -9.86 11.66 16.36
CA GLU A 86 -8.74 12.49 15.93
C GLU A 86 -8.90 13.92 16.45
N GLY A 87 -7.78 14.63 16.61
CA GLY A 87 -7.75 16.00 17.10
C GLY A 87 -7.14 16.16 18.49
N THR A 88 -7.24 17.37 19.02
CA THR A 88 -6.56 17.75 20.27
C THR A 88 -7.34 17.33 21.50
N HIS A 89 -6.74 16.48 22.32
CA HIS A 89 -7.26 16.08 23.62
C HIS A 89 -6.55 16.91 24.68
N VAL A 90 -7.30 17.62 25.53
CA VAL A 90 -6.72 18.45 26.60
C VAL A 90 -6.94 17.78 27.95
N PHE A 91 -5.86 17.46 28.63
CA PHE A 91 -5.84 16.88 29.97
C PHE A 91 -5.82 18.02 30.99
N GLN A 92 -6.93 18.22 31.68
CA GLN A 92 -7.03 19.14 32.79
C GLN A 92 -6.93 18.37 34.09
N ILE A 93 -5.81 18.53 34.79
CA ILE A 93 -5.56 17.90 36.08
C ILE A 93 -5.86 18.90 37.19
N SER A 94 -6.81 18.57 38.06
CA SER A 94 -7.20 19.41 39.19
C SER A 94 -6.74 18.76 40.49
N VAL A 95 -5.90 19.45 41.24
CA VAL A 95 -5.35 18.99 42.53
C VAL A 95 -6.02 19.76 43.65
N PHE A 96 -6.51 19.07 44.68
CA PHE A 96 -7.00 19.69 45.91
C PHE A 96 -6.39 19.03 47.14
N ASN A 97 -5.74 19.82 47.98
CA ASN A 97 -5.14 19.34 49.22
C ASN A 97 -5.24 20.42 50.31
N GLU A 98 -5.88 20.08 51.44
CA GLU A 98 -5.95 20.93 52.64
C GLU A 98 -6.40 22.38 52.39
N GLY A 99 -7.43 22.56 51.55
CA GLY A 99 -7.98 23.88 51.24
C GLY A 99 -7.24 24.65 50.12
N VAL A 100 -6.11 24.12 49.63
CA VAL A 100 -5.37 24.67 48.49
C VAL A 100 -5.69 23.87 47.23
N SER A 101 -5.94 24.57 46.12
CA SER A 101 -6.20 23.95 44.82
C SER A 101 -5.19 24.40 43.77
N SER A 102 -4.82 23.50 42.86
CA SER A 102 -3.97 23.79 41.72
C SER A 102 -4.49 23.09 40.47
N LYS A 103 -4.15 23.61 39.30
CA LYS A 103 -4.52 23.03 38.01
C LYS A 103 -3.30 22.93 37.13
N GLY A 104 -3.16 21.78 36.47
CA GLY A 104 -2.18 21.57 35.41
C GLY A 104 -2.88 21.19 34.10
N PHE A 105 -2.28 21.59 32.99
CA PHE A 105 -2.80 21.30 31.66
C PHE A 105 -1.72 20.66 30.79
N ALA A 106 -2.12 19.68 30.01
CA ALA A 106 -1.34 19.17 28.88
C ALA A 106 -2.29 18.90 27.71
N ALA A 107 -1.76 18.90 26.49
CA ALA A 107 -2.54 18.57 25.31
C ALA A 107 -1.79 17.53 24.47
N THR A 108 -2.52 16.57 23.92
CA THR A 108 -2.02 15.62 22.93
C THR A 108 -2.84 15.75 21.66
N HIS A 109 -2.18 15.98 20.54
CA HIS A 109 -2.84 15.95 19.24
C HIS A 109 -2.85 14.52 18.69
N VAL A 110 -4.03 13.97 18.46
CA VAL A 110 -4.20 12.58 18.00
C VAL A 110 -4.43 12.55 16.50
N LEU A 111 -3.62 11.76 15.81
CA LEU A 111 -3.70 11.52 14.38
C LEU A 111 -4.28 10.13 14.09
N SER A 112 -4.66 9.89 12.83
CA SER A 112 -5.12 8.57 12.37
C SER A 112 -4.08 7.46 12.60
N GLN A 113 -2.79 7.78 12.47
CA GLN A 113 -1.65 6.86 12.66
C GLN A 113 -0.45 7.56 13.29
N ASN A 114 0.42 6.79 13.96
CA ASN A 114 1.70 7.28 14.44
C ASN A 114 2.82 7.07 13.39
N LEU A 115 4.00 7.61 13.66
CA LEU A 115 5.20 7.42 12.84
C LEU A 115 5.56 5.94 12.62
N GLY A 116 5.33 5.08 13.61
CA GLY A 116 5.58 3.65 13.49
C GLY A 116 4.65 2.94 12.51
N GLY A 117 3.37 3.31 12.47
CA GLY A 117 2.37 2.83 11.50
C GLY A 117 2.71 3.30 10.10
N ILE A 118 3.00 4.59 9.95
CA ILE A 118 3.42 5.19 8.67
C ILE A 118 4.66 4.48 8.13
N ASN A 119 5.66 4.21 8.97
CA ASN A 119 6.88 3.52 8.54
C ASN A 119 6.60 2.08 8.06
N LYS A 120 5.71 1.34 8.72
CA LYS A 120 5.31 0.00 8.28
C LYS A 120 4.64 0.03 6.91
N GLU A 121 3.76 0.99 6.67
CA GLU A 121 3.11 1.16 5.36
C GLU A 121 4.13 1.55 4.28
N ILE A 122 5.12 2.40 4.58
CA ILE A 122 6.21 2.74 3.65
C ILE A 122 7.05 1.50 3.31
N ILE A 123 7.42 0.67 4.29
CA ILE A 123 8.17 -0.58 4.04
C ILE A 123 7.37 -1.52 3.13
N LYS A 124 6.07 -1.66 3.39
CA LYS A 124 5.18 -2.49 2.57
C LYS A 124 5.07 -1.96 1.14
N LEU A 125 4.92 -0.64 0.97
CA LEU A 125 4.91 0.01 -0.35
C LEU A 125 6.20 -0.23 -1.11
N ASN A 126 7.36 -0.10 -0.46
CA ASN A 126 8.65 -0.37 -1.07
C ASN A 126 8.80 -1.83 -1.51
N SER A 127 8.28 -2.78 -0.73
CA SER A 127 8.25 -4.20 -1.12
C SER A 127 7.43 -4.42 -2.39
N ILE A 128 6.20 -3.88 -2.43
CA ILE A 128 5.31 -3.99 -3.59
C ILE A 128 5.93 -3.34 -4.83
N LEU A 129 6.59 -2.19 -4.68
CA LEU A 129 7.30 -1.53 -5.78
C LEU A 129 8.48 -2.38 -6.29
N GLY A 130 9.24 -3.01 -5.39
CA GLY A 130 10.30 -3.94 -5.77
C GLY A 130 9.77 -5.17 -6.53
N GLU A 131 8.69 -5.77 -6.04
CA GLU A 131 8.01 -6.88 -6.72
C GLU A 131 7.49 -6.46 -8.11
N THR A 132 6.87 -5.28 -8.21
CA THR A 132 6.38 -4.73 -9.47
C THR A 132 7.52 -4.49 -10.46
N SER A 133 8.65 -3.96 -10.00
CA SER A 133 9.85 -3.79 -10.84
C SER A 133 10.35 -5.13 -11.38
N ASN A 134 10.42 -6.16 -10.54
CA ASN A 134 10.83 -7.50 -10.97
C ASN A 134 9.86 -8.10 -12.00
N GLN A 135 8.55 -7.90 -11.82
CA GLN A 135 7.55 -8.35 -12.79
C GLN A 135 7.66 -7.62 -14.13
N LEU A 136 8.04 -6.33 -14.13
CA LEU A 136 8.32 -5.59 -15.36
C LEU A 136 9.55 -6.11 -16.10
N ASP A 137 10.60 -6.51 -15.38
CA ASP A 137 11.80 -7.11 -15.98
C ASP A 137 11.48 -8.47 -16.61
N VAL A 138 10.67 -9.30 -15.94
CA VAL A 138 10.16 -10.57 -16.51
C VAL A 138 9.35 -10.31 -17.77
N LEU A 139 8.38 -9.39 -17.70
CA LEU A 139 7.53 -9.03 -18.85
C LEU A 139 8.38 -8.55 -20.04
N LYS A 140 9.40 -7.72 -19.79
CA LYS A 140 10.33 -7.26 -20.82
C LYS A 140 11.09 -8.42 -21.47
N SER A 141 11.54 -9.39 -20.68
CA SER A 141 12.22 -10.59 -21.19
C SER A 141 11.27 -11.47 -22.02
N GLU A 142 10.03 -11.64 -21.59
CA GLU A 142 9.02 -12.39 -22.34
C GLU A 142 8.70 -11.73 -23.69
N ILE A 143 8.56 -10.40 -23.72
CA ILE A 143 8.34 -9.63 -24.95
C ILE A 143 9.51 -9.82 -25.92
N ALA A 144 10.75 -9.75 -25.44
CA ALA A 144 11.93 -9.99 -26.28
C ALA A 144 11.95 -11.44 -26.82
N GLY A 145 11.56 -12.42 -26.00
CA GLY A 145 11.39 -13.81 -26.43
C GLY A 145 10.32 -13.95 -27.52
N PHE A 146 9.18 -13.27 -27.36
CA PHE A 146 8.11 -13.26 -28.35
C PHE A 146 8.54 -12.63 -29.68
N ASP A 147 9.26 -11.51 -29.63
CA ASP A 147 9.83 -10.84 -30.83
C ASP A 147 10.76 -11.79 -31.60
N SER A 148 11.66 -12.49 -30.89
CA SER A 148 12.52 -13.49 -31.52
C SER A 148 11.75 -14.64 -32.17
N THR A 149 10.64 -15.05 -31.55
CA THR A 149 9.76 -16.10 -32.09
C THR A 149 9.07 -15.64 -33.37
N LEU A 150 8.60 -14.39 -33.41
CA LEU A 150 7.99 -13.79 -34.60
C LEU A 150 9.00 -13.65 -35.75
N LEU A 151 10.23 -13.22 -35.46
CA LEU A 151 11.29 -13.13 -36.48
C LEU A 151 11.59 -14.51 -37.09
N GLN A 152 11.77 -15.54 -36.26
CA GLN A 152 12.02 -16.91 -36.74
C GLN A 152 10.84 -17.47 -37.56
N ALA A 153 9.60 -17.16 -37.15
CA ALA A 153 8.42 -17.57 -37.89
C ALA A 153 8.36 -16.88 -39.27
N SER A 154 8.65 -15.57 -39.31
CA SER A 154 8.70 -14.79 -40.55
C SER A 154 9.74 -15.34 -41.52
N GLU A 155 10.98 -15.58 -41.07
CA GLU A 155 12.05 -16.14 -41.91
C GLU A 155 11.67 -17.52 -42.49
N LYS A 156 11.01 -18.37 -41.70
CA LYS A 156 10.53 -19.68 -42.16
C LYS A 156 9.43 -19.53 -43.22
N ILE A 157 8.52 -18.58 -43.06
CA ILE A 157 7.46 -18.29 -44.03
C ILE A 157 8.08 -17.77 -45.34
N ASP A 158 9.02 -16.84 -45.27
CA ASP A 158 9.70 -16.29 -46.44
C ASP A 158 10.43 -17.38 -47.23
N LYS A 159 11.18 -18.22 -46.54
CA LYS A 159 11.88 -19.37 -47.15
C LYS A 159 10.91 -20.37 -47.78
N SER A 160 9.81 -20.67 -47.09
CA SER A 160 8.78 -21.56 -47.61
C SER A 160 8.11 -20.97 -48.86
N THR A 161 7.82 -19.68 -48.84
CA THR A 161 7.23 -18.95 -49.97
C THR A 161 8.15 -18.96 -51.18
N GLY A 162 9.45 -18.71 -50.99
CA GLY A 162 10.44 -18.82 -52.08
C GLY A 162 10.55 -20.23 -52.66
N THR A 163 10.51 -21.25 -51.80
CA THR A 163 10.54 -22.67 -52.21
C THR A 163 9.28 -23.06 -53.01
N ILE A 164 8.11 -22.59 -52.57
CA ILE A 164 6.83 -22.81 -53.27
C ILE A 164 6.87 -22.11 -54.63
N SER A 165 7.33 -20.86 -54.69
CA SER A 165 7.46 -20.13 -55.96
C SER A 165 8.34 -20.89 -56.96
N THR A 166 9.48 -21.41 -56.52
CA THR A 166 10.37 -22.23 -57.36
C THR A 166 9.68 -23.52 -57.81
N SER A 167 8.97 -24.20 -56.91
CA SER A 167 8.23 -25.43 -57.22
C SER A 167 7.12 -25.18 -58.24
N VAL A 168 6.37 -24.07 -58.10
CA VAL A 168 5.33 -23.65 -59.04
C VAL A 168 5.92 -23.35 -60.41
N GLN A 169 7.08 -22.68 -60.48
CA GLN A 169 7.80 -22.43 -61.72
C GLN A 169 8.19 -23.74 -62.41
N SER A 170 8.80 -24.67 -61.67
CA SER A 170 9.16 -26.00 -62.21
C SER A 170 7.95 -26.78 -62.71
N ILE A 171 6.81 -26.72 -61.99
CA ILE A 171 5.56 -27.35 -62.43
C ILE A 171 5.02 -26.69 -63.70
N SER A 172 5.08 -25.36 -63.79
CA SER A 172 4.66 -24.62 -64.97
C SER A 172 5.47 -25.03 -66.21
N GLU A 173 6.80 -25.11 -66.06
CA GLU A 173 7.71 -25.55 -67.13
C GLU A 173 7.45 -27.01 -67.53
N ALA A 174 7.32 -27.92 -66.56
CA ALA A 174 7.00 -29.32 -66.83
C ALA A 174 5.64 -29.49 -67.53
N SER A 175 4.63 -28.70 -67.12
CA SER A 175 3.31 -28.68 -67.76
C SER A 175 3.39 -28.20 -69.21
N SER A 176 4.18 -27.15 -69.48
CA SER A 176 4.44 -26.67 -70.84
C SER A 176 5.11 -27.72 -71.72
N GLN A 177 6.14 -28.40 -71.19
CA GLN A 177 6.82 -29.50 -71.88
C GLN A 177 5.86 -30.66 -72.18
N LEU A 178 5.01 -31.02 -71.23
CA LEU A 178 3.97 -32.06 -71.43
C LEU A 178 3.04 -31.69 -72.58
N ASN A 179 2.55 -30.46 -72.62
CA ASN A 179 1.70 -29.98 -73.72
C ASN A 179 2.45 -30.00 -75.06
N SER A 180 3.72 -29.60 -75.08
CA SER A 180 4.57 -29.66 -76.28
C SER A 180 4.72 -31.09 -76.83
N LEU A 181 4.71 -32.11 -75.97
CA LEU A 181 4.78 -33.51 -76.37
C LEU A 181 3.41 -34.09 -76.76
N LEU A 182 2.35 -33.71 -76.05
CA LEU A 182 1.00 -34.23 -76.29
C LEU A 182 0.39 -33.72 -77.60
N PHE A 183 0.60 -32.45 -77.97
CA PHE A 183 -0.04 -31.90 -79.16
C PHE A 183 0.32 -32.62 -80.46
N PRO A 184 1.61 -32.90 -80.77
CA PRO A 184 1.98 -33.68 -81.95
C PRO A 184 1.42 -35.10 -81.95
N ILE A 185 1.35 -35.75 -80.78
CA ILE A 185 0.81 -37.10 -80.62
C ILE A 185 -0.69 -37.10 -80.94
N ILE A 186 -1.45 -36.18 -80.35
CA ILE A 186 -2.89 -36.03 -80.61
C ILE A 186 -3.15 -35.75 -82.10
N ALA A 187 -2.37 -34.85 -82.71
CA ALA A 187 -2.48 -34.57 -84.14
C ALA A 187 -2.21 -35.81 -85.00
N SER A 188 -1.18 -36.60 -84.66
CA SER A 188 -0.84 -37.84 -85.36
C SER A 188 -1.95 -38.88 -85.26
N ILE A 189 -2.53 -39.08 -84.07
CA ILE A 189 -3.68 -39.96 -83.86
C ILE A 189 -4.87 -39.51 -84.71
N GLY A 190 -5.16 -38.20 -84.75
CA GLY A 190 -6.23 -37.65 -85.58
C GLY A 190 -6.06 -37.94 -87.07
N ILE A 191 -4.84 -37.79 -87.60
CA ILE A 191 -4.50 -38.15 -88.99
C ILE A 191 -4.75 -39.64 -89.24
N ILE A 192 -4.25 -40.51 -88.36
CA ILE A 192 -4.41 -41.96 -88.48
C ILE A 192 -5.90 -42.34 -88.53
N VAL A 193 -6.71 -41.79 -87.62
CA VAL A 193 -8.16 -42.06 -87.57
C VAL A 193 -8.87 -41.58 -88.84
N ALA A 194 -8.55 -40.38 -89.34
CA ALA A 194 -9.13 -39.86 -90.58
C ALA A 194 -8.81 -40.77 -91.79
N LEU A 195 -7.56 -41.25 -91.89
CA LEU A 195 -7.14 -42.23 -92.88
C LEU A 195 -7.92 -43.54 -92.76
N GLN A 196 -8.08 -44.07 -91.55
CA GLN A 196 -8.86 -45.29 -91.31
C GLN A 196 -10.31 -45.14 -91.77
N ILE A 197 -10.97 -44.02 -91.45
CA ILE A 197 -12.35 -43.72 -91.89
C ILE A 197 -12.42 -43.70 -93.43
N THR A 198 -11.47 -43.02 -94.08
CA THR A 198 -11.42 -42.89 -95.54
C THR A 198 -11.25 -44.26 -96.22
N ILE A 199 -10.39 -45.12 -95.67
CA ILE A 199 -10.16 -46.48 -96.19
C ILE A 199 -11.41 -47.34 -96.04
N ILE A 200 -12.09 -47.28 -94.88
CA ILE A 200 -13.32 -48.04 -94.62
C ILE A 200 -14.45 -47.58 -95.53
N ALA A 201 -14.62 -46.26 -95.69
CA ALA A 201 -15.64 -45.68 -96.56
C ALA A 201 -15.44 -46.05 -98.05
N ARG A 202 -14.19 -46.24 -98.49
CA ARG A 202 -13.85 -46.69 -99.86
C ARG A 202 -14.02 -48.20 -100.10
N ARG A 203 -14.06 -49.02 -99.04
CA ARG A 203 -14.22 -50.48 -99.11
C ARG A 203 -15.68 -50.96 -99.04
N ARG A 204 -16.64 -50.05 -98.81
CA ARG A 204 -18.07 -50.31 -98.98
C ARG A 204 -18.51 -49.95 -100.38
#